data_AF-A0A9E6FE55-F1
#
_entry.id   AF-A0A9E6FE55-F1
#
_cell.length_a   1.000
_cell.length_b   1.000
_cell.length_c   1.000
_cell.angle_alpha   90.00
_cell.angle_beta   90.00
_cell.angle_gamma   90.00
#
_symmetry.space_group_name_H-M   'P 1'
#
loop_
_entity.id
_entity.type
_entity.pdbx_description
1 polymer ?
#
loop_
_entity_poly.entity_id
_entity_poly.type
_entity_poly.pdbx_seq_one_letter_code
_entity_poly.pdbx_strand_id
1 'polypeptide(L)'
;MSNEINLKDKNIKIFSQEKEFIELLESFNVIEKGHFEYKGLAPDGRHKRGEYFINFRLLNTAQEIALTPYYHKAIEEFFANKIKDMVIVGIAYGSLSLPKVIQTLGYEKYAMEYVYAEKRNGLLGIFDDQAKKCKGKHLLFIEDVCNNATSLKQLNNAVNDIKESLDIKGYSIIYGVHRGHTFLEDPKGEIYAMSLLYAPAYNPDNIPEHLKNIPLKEYKK
;
A
#
# COMPACT_ATOMS: atom_id res chain seq x y z
N MET A 1 25.89 -4.27 -9.15
CA MET A 1 26.04 -3.24 -8.09
C MET A 1 24.62 -2.90 -7.65
N SER A 2 24.22 -3.37 -6.48
CA SER A 2 22.95 -2.99 -5.86
C SER A 2 23.04 -1.51 -5.50
N ASN A 3 22.23 -0.67 -6.14
CA ASN A 3 21.96 0.66 -5.62
C ASN A 3 21.24 0.44 -4.29
N GLU A 4 21.99 0.39 -3.19
CA GLU A 4 21.41 0.54 -1.86
C GLU A 4 20.78 1.93 -1.83
N ILE A 5 19.47 1.96 -2.03
CA ILE A 5 18.66 3.15 -1.84
C ILE A 5 18.91 3.57 -0.40
N ASN A 6 19.45 4.77 -0.19
CA ASN A 6 19.57 5.33 1.15
C ASN A 6 18.15 5.66 1.64
N LEU A 7 17.49 4.65 2.24
CA LEU A 7 16.13 4.77 2.75
C LEU A 7 16.03 5.76 3.90
N LYS A 8 17.15 6.16 4.53
CA LYS A 8 17.14 7.18 5.59
C LYS A 8 16.72 8.57 5.07
N ASP A 9 16.94 8.85 3.79
CA ASP A 9 16.55 10.11 3.15
C ASP A 9 15.13 10.07 2.56
N LYS A 10 14.48 8.90 2.60
CA LYS A 10 13.11 8.70 2.12
C LYS A 10 12.24 8.50 3.36
N ASN A 11 11.23 9.34 3.57
CA ASN A 11 10.34 9.30 4.74
C ASN A 11 9.46 8.03 4.78
N ILE A 12 10.06 6.84 4.83
CA ILE A 12 9.43 5.53 4.83
C ILE A 12 10.02 4.69 5.97
N LYS A 13 9.16 4.06 6.75
CA LYS A 13 9.54 3.07 7.77
C LYS A 13 9.18 1.67 7.28
N ILE A 14 10.12 0.74 7.40
CA ILE A 14 9.97 -0.65 6.95
C ILE A 14 9.74 -1.53 8.17
N PHE A 15 8.83 -2.49 8.02
CA PHE A 15 8.43 -3.39 9.09
C PHE A 15 9.55 -4.37 9.44
N SER A 16 9.78 -4.61 10.73
CA SER A 16 10.88 -5.46 11.20
C SER A 16 10.84 -6.90 10.69
N GLN A 17 9.65 -7.45 10.37
CA GLN A 17 9.47 -8.81 9.81
C GLN A 17 9.13 -8.76 8.31
N GLU A 18 9.73 -7.81 7.59
CA GLU A 18 9.58 -7.66 6.13
C GLU A 18 9.89 -8.96 5.38
N LYS A 19 10.95 -9.68 5.76
CA LYS A 19 11.40 -10.88 5.04
C LYS A 19 10.36 -11.99 5.11
N GLU A 20 9.87 -12.28 6.30
CA GLU A 20 8.83 -13.27 6.54
C GLU A 20 7.51 -12.89 5.83
N PHE A 21 7.21 -11.59 5.79
CA PHE A 21 6.06 -11.09 5.05
C PHE A 21 6.22 -11.26 3.52
N ILE A 22 7.40 -10.98 2.96
CA ILE A 22 7.67 -11.24 1.53
C ILE A 22 7.56 -12.73 1.22
N GLU A 23 8.17 -13.60 2.03
CA GLU A 23 8.10 -15.06 1.85
C GLU A 23 6.65 -15.56 1.84
N LEU A 24 5.81 -15.01 2.72
CA LEU A 24 4.39 -15.35 2.75
C LEU A 24 3.67 -14.89 1.47
N LEU A 25 3.92 -13.67 0.99
CA LEU A 25 3.34 -13.17 -0.26
C LEU A 25 3.80 -13.98 -1.49
N GLU A 26 5.07 -14.39 -1.54
CA GLU A 26 5.59 -15.30 -2.57
C GLU A 26 4.89 -16.67 -2.50
N SER A 27 4.66 -17.22 -1.30
CA SER A 27 3.94 -18.50 -1.12
C SER A 27 2.48 -18.43 -1.58
N PHE A 28 1.89 -17.23 -1.57
CA PHE A 28 0.53 -16.97 -2.06
C PHE A 28 0.47 -16.62 -3.55
N ASN A 29 1.61 -16.62 -4.26
CA ASN A 29 1.74 -16.12 -5.63
C ASN A 29 1.26 -14.67 -5.79
N VAL A 30 1.27 -13.88 -4.72
CA VAL A 30 1.00 -12.43 -4.80
C VAL A 30 2.19 -11.73 -5.45
N ILE A 31 3.41 -12.20 -5.18
CA ILE A 31 4.65 -11.75 -5.82
C ILE A 31 5.15 -12.89 -6.71
N GLU A 32 5.20 -12.66 -8.02
CA GLU A 32 5.85 -13.56 -8.98
C GLU A 32 7.08 -12.90 -9.59
N LYS A 33 8.20 -13.63 -9.64
CA LYS A 33 9.44 -13.21 -10.33
C LYS A 33 9.40 -13.66 -11.79
N GLY A 34 9.87 -12.82 -12.72
CA GLY A 34 9.86 -13.14 -14.14
C GLY A 34 10.07 -11.92 -15.03
N HIS A 35 9.56 -11.97 -16.25
CA HIS A 35 9.60 -10.85 -17.20
C HIS A 35 8.17 -10.49 -17.59
N PHE A 36 7.70 -9.33 -17.14
CA PHE A 36 6.30 -8.92 -17.28
C PHE A 36 6.14 -7.62 -18.06
N GLU A 37 5.05 -7.53 -18.84
CA GLU A 37 4.60 -6.30 -19.48
C GLU A 37 3.73 -5.46 -18.54
N TYR A 38 4.08 -4.19 -18.33
CA TYR A 38 3.29 -3.25 -17.52
C TYR A 38 2.43 -2.32 -18.38
N LYS A 39 1.26 -1.94 -17.86
CA LYS A 39 0.34 -1.01 -18.55
C LYS A 39 0.93 0.38 -18.82
N GLY A 40 1.91 0.82 -18.03
CA GLY A 40 2.58 2.10 -18.25
C GLY A 40 3.37 2.09 -19.55
N LEU A 41 3.19 3.13 -20.37
CA LEU A 41 3.91 3.27 -21.64
C LEU A 41 5.27 3.97 -21.41
N ALA A 42 6.26 3.56 -22.18
CA ALA A 42 7.48 4.32 -22.40
C ALA A 42 7.23 5.47 -23.40
N PRO A 43 8.15 6.45 -23.53
CA PRO A 43 7.96 7.61 -24.42
C PRO A 43 7.72 7.26 -25.89
N ASP A 44 8.15 6.07 -26.31
CA ASP A 44 7.99 5.51 -27.65
C ASP A 44 6.63 4.81 -27.87
N GLY A 45 5.74 4.82 -26.88
CA GLY A 45 4.42 4.20 -26.94
C GLY A 45 4.38 2.70 -26.68
N ARG A 46 5.52 2.03 -26.45
CA ARG A 46 5.53 0.60 -26.06
C ARG A 46 5.33 0.44 -24.56
N HIS A 47 4.78 -0.70 -24.16
CA HIS A 47 4.61 -1.04 -22.75
C HIS A 47 5.94 -1.25 -22.04
N LYS A 48 6.07 -0.72 -20.82
CA LYS A 48 7.24 -0.94 -19.97
C LYS A 48 7.36 -2.40 -19.55
N ARG A 49 8.57 -2.82 -19.20
CA ARG A 49 8.89 -4.19 -18.74
C ARG A 49 9.28 -4.19 -17.26
N GLY A 50 9.09 -5.29 -16.55
CA GLY A 50 9.52 -5.41 -15.15
C GLY A 50 9.83 -6.85 -14.71
N GLU A 51 10.52 -6.94 -13.58
CA GLU A 51 11.02 -8.20 -13.00
C GLU A 51 10.00 -8.93 -12.11
N TYR A 52 8.96 -8.21 -11.70
CA TYR A 52 7.99 -8.69 -10.71
C TYR A 52 6.56 -8.43 -11.15
N PHE A 53 5.67 -9.37 -10.84
CA PHE A 53 4.24 -9.15 -10.84
C PHE A 53 3.77 -9.14 -9.39
N ILE A 54 3.08 -8.07 -8.97
CA ILE A 54 2.55 -7.93 -7.62
C ILE A 54 1.05 -7.71 -7.72
N ASN A 55 0.25 -8.65 -7.21
CA ASN A 55 -1.21 -8.59 -7.34
C ASN A 55 -1.93 -9.19 -6.12
N PHE A 56 -2.30 -8.32 -5.18
CA PHE A 56 -3.07 -8.71 -3.99
C PHE A 56 -4.49 -9.19 -4.31
N ARG A 57 -5.01 -8.96 -5.51
CA ARG A 57 -6.35 -9.45 -5.92
C ARG A 57 -6.42 -10.96 -6.07
N LEU A 58 -5.27 -11.64 -6.08
CA LEU A 58 -5.20 -13.09 -6.10
C LEU A 58 -5.47 -13.72 -4.72
N LEU A 59 -5.46 -12.91 -3.66
CA LEU A 59 -5.72 -13.39 -2.31
C LEU A 59 -7.17 -13.87 -2.18
N ASN A 60 -7.33 -15.08 -1.66
CA ASN A 60 -8.60 -15.53 -1.12
C ASN A 60 -8.75 -15.14 0.36
N THR A 61 -9.95 -15.30 0.91
CA THR A 61 -10.25 -14.92 2.31
C THR A 61 -9.33 -15.58 3.33
N ALA A 62 -8.96 -16.85 3.15
CA ALA A 62 -8.05 -17.53 4.08
C ALA A 62 -6.65 -16.92 4.05
N GLN A 63 -6.18 -16.51 2.88
CA GLN A 63 -4.90 -15.83 2.73
C GLN A 63 -4.93 -14.40 3.30
N GLU A 64 -6.02 -13.65 3.14
CA GLU A 64 -6.20 -12.34 3.80
C GLU A 64 -6.17 -12.45 5.33
N ILE A 65 -6.83 -13.47 5.88
CA ILE A 65 -6.78 -13.77 7.32
C ILE A 65 -5.34 -14.10 7.74
N ALA A 66 -4.62 -14.92 6.96
CA ALA A 66 -3.24 -15.30 7.27
C ALA A 66 -2.26 -14.11 7.26
N LEU A 67 -2.54 -13.04 6.50
CA LEU A 67 -1.74 -11.81 6.52
C LEU A 67 -2.03 -10.94 7.75
N THR A 68 -3.19 -11.09 8.38
CA THR A 68 -3.63 -10.18 9.46
C THR A 68 -2.70 -10.13 10.67
N PRO A 69 -2.13 -11.25 11.17
CA PRO A 69 -1.16 -11.20 12.26
C PRO A 69 0.07 -10.34 11.95
N TYR A 70 0.52 -10.30 10.70
CA TYR A 70 1.63 -9.43 10.29
C TYR A 70 1.22 -7.96 10.34
N TYR A 71 0.06 -7.61 9.78
CA TYR A 71 -0.46 -6.25 9.87
C TYR A 71 -0.68 -5.79 11.31
N HIS A 72 -1.16 -6.65 12.20
CA HIS A 72 -1.31 -6.31 13.61
C HIS A 72 0.03 -6.04 14.29
N LYS A 73 1.05 -6.87 14.04
CA LYS A 73 2.41 -6.64 14.55
C LYS A 73 2.99 -5.33 14.02
N ALA A 74 2.80 -5.03 12.73
CA ALA A 74 3.25 -3.77 12.15
C ALA A 74 2.50 -2.57 12.74
N ILE A 75 1.20 -2.71 13.01
CA ILE A 75 0.43 -1.68 13.70
C ILE A 75 0.98 -1.46 15.12
N GLU A 76 1.26 -2.51 15.87
CA GLU A 76 1.90 -2.39 17.20
C GLU A 76 3.27 -1.72 17.11
N GLU A 77 4.12 -2.18 16.20
CA GLU A 77 5.48 -1.66 16.01
C GLU A 77 5.50 -0.16 15.67
N PHE A 78 4.65 0.25 14.75
CA PHE A 78 4.65 1.61 14.22
C PHE A 78 3.77 2.58 15.01
N PHE A 79 2.77 2.06 15.74
CA PHE A 79 1.67 2.86 16.28
C PHE A 79 1.32 2.57 17.74
N ALA A 80 2.16 1.85 18.50
CA ALA A 80 1.91 1.52 19.92
C ALA A 80 1.29 2.67 20.75
N ASN A 81 1.80 3.89 20.59
CA ASN A 81 1.37 5.05 21.38
C ASN A 81 0.07 5.73 20.89
N LYS A 82 -0.42 5.39 19.69
CA LYS A 82 -1.60 6.02 19.06
C LYS A 82 -2.71 5.03 18.72
N ILE A 83 -2.50 3.73 18.90
CA ILE A 83 -3.43 2.66 18.49
C ILE A 83 -4.87 2.83 18.99
N LYS A 84 -5.07 3.32 20.22
CA LYS A 84 -6.41 3.54 20.81
C LYS A 84 -7.18 4.68 20.16
N ASP A 85 -6.47 5.62 19.57
CA ASP A 85 -7.02 6.80 18.90
C ASP A 85 -7.01 6.65 17.38
N MET A 86 -6.78 5.45 16.88
CA MET A 86 -6.72 5.16 15.45
C MET A 86 -8.01 4.56 14.91
N VAL A 87 -8.28 4.87 13.64
CA VAL A 87 -9.32 4.24 12.84
C VAL A 87 -8.71 3.74 11.54
N ILE A 88 -9.02 2.49 11.17
CA ILE A 88 -8.58 1.93 9.89
C ILE A 88 -9.48 2.46 8.78
N VAL A 89 -8.88 2.94 7.70
CA VAL A 89 -9.56 3.45 6.51
C VAL A 89 -9.29 2.53 5.32
N GLY A 90 -10.33 1.85 4.83
CA GLY A 90 -10.29 1.10 3.58
C GLY A 90 -10.68 1.96 2.38
N ILE A 91 -10.08 1.74 1.20
CA ILE A 91 -10.40 2.49 -0.02
C ILE A 91 -11.30 1.66 -0.94
N ALA A 92 -12.49 2.18 -1.28
CA ALA A 92 -13.57 1.51 -2.01
C ALA A 92 -13.31 1.19 -3.51
N TYR A 93 -12.05 1.19 -3.95
CA TYR A 93 -11.66 0.98 -5.36
C TYR A 93 -10.50 -0.01 -5.56
N GLY A 94 -9.84 -0.47 -4.49
CA GLY A 94 -8.63 -1.27 -4.59
C GLY A 94 -8.58 -2.46 -3.64
N SER A 95 -8.83 -2.22 -2.34
CA SER A 95 -8.40 -3.14 -1.29
C SER A 95 -9.45 -3.47 -0.23
N LEU A 96 -10.73 -3.06 -0.33
CA LEU A 96 -11.71 -3.08 0.77
C LEU A 96 -11.68 -4.29 1.72
N SER A 97 -11.53 -5.50 1.19
CA SER A 97 -11.53 -6.74 1.97
C SER A 97 -10.39 -6.78 2.99
N LEU A 98 -9.15 -6.54 2.57
CA LEU A 98 -7.98 -6.71 3.44
C LEU A 98 -7.98 -5.74 4.66
N PRO A 99 -8.15 -4.41 4.52
CA PRO A 99 -8.27 -3.51 5.67
C PRO A 99 -9.45 -3.86 6.57
N LYS A 100 -10.55 -4.37 6.01
CA LYS A 100 -11.72 -4.79 6.81
C LYS A 100 -11.47 -6.07 7.59
N VAL A 101 -10.78 -7.04 7.02
CA VAL A 101 -10.36 -8.29 7.71
C VAL A 101 -9.37 -7.96 8.82
N ILE A 102 -8.36 -7.13 8.53
CA ILE A 102 -7.40 -6.63 9.52
C ILE A 102 -8.11 -5.92 10.68
N GLN A 103 -9.06 -5.04 10.36
CA GLN A 103 -9.83 -4.35 11.38
C GLN A 103 -10.72 -5.28 12.19
N THR A 104 -11.42 -6.22 11.56
CA THR A 104 -12.34 -7.14 12.26
C THR A 104 -11.60 -7.90 13.37
N LEU A 105 -10.43 -8.46 13.05
CA LEU A 105 -9.60 -9.14 14.04
C LEU A 105 -8.91 -8.16 15.00
N GLY A 106 -8.63 -6.92 14.55
CA GLY A 106 -8.03 -5.87 15.38
C GLY A 106 -9.02 -5.23 16.37
N TYR A 107 -10.32 -5.31 16.11
CA TYR A 107 -11.35 -4.76 16.98
C TYR A 107 -11.38 -5.45 18.34
N GLU A 108 -11.27 -6.77 18.37
CA GLU A 108 -11.25 -7.55 19.60
C GLU A 108 -10.05 -7.21 20.48
N LYS A 109 -8.89 -6.92 19.85
CA LYS A 109 -7.64 -6.66 20.55
C LYS A 109 -7.44 -5.19 20.95
N TYR A 110 -7.88 -4.25 20.12
CA TYR A 110 -7.54 -2.83 20.27
C TYR A 110 -8.75 -1.89 20.21
N ALA A 111 -9.96 -2.41 20.03
CA ALA A 111 -11.16 -1.63 19.73
C ALA A 111 -10.99 -0.69 18.52
N MET A 112 -10.14 -1.07 17.56
CA MET A 112 -9.92 -0.27 16.35
C MET A 112 -11.18 -0.23 15.49
N GLU A 113 -11.65 0.97 15.21
CA GLU A 113 -12.82 1.19 14.35
C GLU A 113 -12.45 1.08 12.87
N TYR A 114 -13.46 0.90 12.02
CA TYR A 114 -13.33 0.91 10.57
C TYR A 114 -14.15 2.03 9.94
N VAL A 115 -13.54 2.71 8.99
CA VAL A 115 -14.22 3.56 8.01
C VAL A 115 -13.79 3.18 6.60
N TYR A 116 -14.57 3.60 5.62
CA TYR A 116 -14.17 3.53 4.23
C TYR A 116 -14.14 4.91 3.58
N ALA A 117 -13.19 5.09 2.67
CA ALA A 117 -13.13 6.19 1.72
C ALA A 117 -13.66 5.71 0.38
N GLU A 118 -14.41 6.54 -0.33
CA GLU A 118 -15.00 6.21 -1.62
C GLU A 118 -14.90 7.39 -2.59
N LYS A 119 -15.16 7.13 -3.88
CA LYS A 119 -15.24 8.19 -4.88
C LYS A 119 -16.67 8.65 -5.07
N ARG A 120 -16.94 9.93 -4.81
CA ARG A 120 -18.21 10.61 -5.17
C ARG A 120 -17.90 11.70 -6.19
N ASN A 121 -18.58 11.68 -7.34
CA ASN A 121 -18.36 12.64 -8.43
C ASN A 121 -16.89 12.76 -8.88
N GLY A 122 -16.16 11.64 -8.89
CA GLY A 122 -14.75 11.60 -9.31
C GLY A 122 -13.73 11.96 -8.21
N LEU A 123 -14.18 12.43 -7.05
CA LEU A 123 -13.31 12.82 -5.93
C LEU A 123 -13.31 11.74 -4.84
N LEU A 124 -12.11 11.33 -4.41
CA LEU A 124 -11.94 10.42 -3.28
C LEU A 124 -12.16 11.19 -1.97
N GLY A 125 -12.97 10.66 -1.06
CA GLY A 125 -13.25 11.28 0.22
C GLY A 125 -13.83 10.31 1.26
N ILE A 126 -13.94 10.79 2.50
CA ILE A 126 -14.64 10.12 3.60
C ILE A 126 -15.89 10.94 3.89
N PHE A 127 -17.07 10.33 3.79
CA PHE A 127 -18.33 11.06 3.78
C PHE A 127 -19.29 10.60 4.88
N ASP A 128 -20.27 11.47 5.21
CA ASP A 128 -21.40 11.20 6.09
C ASP A 128 -20.98 10.57 7.45
N ASP A 129 -21.59 9.44 7.80
CA ASP A 129 -21.31 8.74 9.05
C ASP A 129 -19.88 8.16 9.12
N GLN A 130 -19.21 7.95 7.98
CA GLN A 130 -17.79 7.59 7.99
C GLN A 130 -16.94 8.76 8.47
N ALA A 131 -17.25 9.98 8.02
CA ALA A 131 -16.53 11.18 8.42
C ALA A 131 -16.70 11.46 9.93
N LYS A 132 -17.90 11.26 10.47
CA LYS A 132 -18.16 11.45 11.91
C LYS A 132 -17.29 10.55 12.78
N LYS A 133 -17.02 9.30 12.37
CA LYS A 133 -16.15 8.35 13.08
C LYS A 133 -14.68 8.75 13.09
N CYS A 134 -14.26 9.60 12.15
CA CYS A 134 -12.90 10.11 12.09
C CYS A 134 -12.62 11.21 13.13
N LYS A 135 -13.65 11.78 13.77
CA LYS A 135 -13.49 12.94 14.64
C LYS A 135 -12.52 12.67 15.80
N GLY A 136 -11.48 13.50 15.94
CA GLY A 136 -10.46 13.36 16.98
C GLY A 136 -9.57 12.11 16.85
N LYS A 137 -9.62 11.42 15.71
CA LYS A 137 -8.85 10.19 15.46
C LYS A 137 -7.62 10.45 14.58
N HIS A 138 -6.69 9.51 14.63
CA HIS A 138 -5.62 9.36 13.66
C HIS A 138 -6.05 8.33 12.60
N LEU A 139 -5.95 8.68 11.32
CA LEU A 139 -6.42 7.82 10.23
C LEU A 139 -5.31 6.86 9.76
N LEU A 140 -5.58 5.56 9.73
CA LEU A 140 -4.67 4.56 9.18
C LEU A 140 -5.19 4.00 7.86
N PHE A 141 -4.57 4.40 6.77
CA PHE A 141 -4.83 3.82 5.46
C PHE A 141 -4.02 2.52 5.28
N ILE A 142 -4.65 1.48 4.77
CA ILE A 142 -3.98 0.22 4.41
C ILE A 142 -4.17 0.00 2.91
N GLU A 143 -3.07 0.01 2.18
CA GLU A 143 -3.03 -0.21 0.73
C GLU A 143 -2.20 -1.45 0.38
N ASP A 144 -2.53 -2.07 -0.74
CA ASP A 144 -1.85 -3.26 -1.23
C ASP A 144 -0.43 -2.95 -1.72
N VAL A 145 -0.30 -2.09 -2.73
CA VAL A 145 0.97 -1.81 -3.40
C VAL A 145 1.14 -0.33 -3.71
N CYS A 146 2.28 0.26 -3.30
CA CYS A 146 2.67 1.59 -3.78
C CYS A 146 3.28 1.49 -5.18
N ASN A 147 2.48 1.77 -6.21
CA ASN A 147 2.95 1.84 -7.59
C ASN A 147 3.51 3.24 -7.93
N ASN A 148 2.62 4.25 -7.97
CA ASN A 148 2.94 5.62 -8.38
C ASN A 148 2.45 6.68 -7.36
N ALA A 149 2.11 6.25 -6.15
CA ALA A 149 1.60 7.08 -5.06
C ALA A 149 0.34 7.92 -5.43
N THR A 150 -0.42 7.53 -6.47
CA THR A 150 -1.62 8.26 -6.89
C THR A 150 -2.67 8.26 -5.79
N SER A 151 -2.89 7.13 -5.13
CA SER A 151 -3.81 7.01 -4.01
C SER A 151 -3.41 7.97 -2.88
N LEU A 152 -2.14 7.97 -2.48
CA LEU A 152 -1.64 8.87 -1.44
C LEU A 152 -1.85 10.34 -1.79
N LYS A 153 -1.62 10.77 -3.04
CA LYS A 153 -1.94 12.13 -3.49
C LYS A 153 -3.43 12.47 -3.32
N GLN A 154 -4.32 11.55 -3.65
CA GLN A 154 -5.77 11.74 -3.47
C GLN A 154 -6.16 11.75 -1.99
N LEU A 155 -5.52 10.92 -1.17
CA LEU A 155 -5.74 10.88 0.28
C LEU A 155 -5.29 12.17 0.97
N ASN A 156 -4.17 12.77 0.56
CA ASN A 156 -3.73 14.05 1.10
C ASN A 156 -4.82 15.12 0.96
N ASN A 157 -5.44 15.21 -0.21
CA ASN A 157 -6.53 16.14 -0.46
C ASN A 157 -7.76 15.80 0.38
N ALA A 158 -8.19 14.52 0.33
CA ALA A 158 -9.36 14.05 1.07
C ALA A 158 -9.28 14.31 2.58
N VAL A 159 -8.10 14.10 3.18
CA VAL A 159 -7.89 14.34 4.62
C VAL A 159 -7.81 15.84 4.90
N ASN A 160 -7.11 16.62 4.07
CA ASN A 160 -7.01 18.07 4.25
C ASN A 160 -8.39 18.74 4.24
N ASP A 161 -9.29 18.31 3.34
CA ASP A 161 -10.64 18.89 3.21
C ASP A 161 -11.49 18.72 4.49
N ILE A 162 -11.26 17.67 5.27
CA ILE A 162 -12.05 17.36 6.47
C ILE A 162 -11.29 17.64 7.79
N LYS A 163 -9.98 17.89 7.72
CA LYS A 163 -9.06 17.93 8.87
C LYS A 163 -9.50 18.87 9.97
N GLU A 164 -9.80 20.13 9.62
CA GLU A 164 -10.15 21.17 10.61
C GLU A 164 -11.53 20.92 11.21
N SER A 165 -12.52 20.57 10.38
CA SER A 165 -13.90 20.35 10.83
C SER A 165 -14.07 19.16 11.78
N LEU A 166 -13.18 18.17 11.67
CA LEU A 166 -13.23 16.93 12.44
C LEU A 166 -12.11 16.79 13.46
N ASP A 167 -11.24 17.80 13.62
CA ASP A 167 -10.10 17.72 14.53
C ASP A 167 -9.25 16.45 14.28
N ILE A 168 -8.93 16.16 13.01
CA ILE A 168 -8.15 14.97 12.64
C ILE A 168 -6.72 15.15 13.16
N LYS A 169 -6.29 14.25 14.07
CA LYS A 169 -4.96 14.28 14.70
C LYS A 169 -3.82 14.09 13.71
N GLY A 170 -4.07 13.33 12.64
CA GLY A 170 -3.10 13.01 11.60
C GLY A 170 -3.54 11.82 10.76
N TYR A 171 -2.70 11.43 9.80
CA TYR A 171 -2.90 10.18 9.08
C TYR A 171 -1.57 9.50 8.76
N SER A 172 -1.66 8.19 8.54
CA SER A 172 -0.56 7.35 8.10
C SER A 172 -1.06 6.34 7.08
N ILE A 173 -0.14 5.81 6.29
CA ILE A 173 -0.40 4.74 5.33
C ILE A 173 0.56 3.57 5.56
N ILE A 174 0.03 2.35 5.55
CA ILE A 174 0.81 1.11 5.45
C ILE A 174 0.59 0.53 4.06
N TYR A 175 1.66 0.39 3.29
CA TYR A 175 1.66 -0.40 2.06
C TYR A 175 2.01 -1.86 2.35
N GLY A 176 1.29 -2.80 1.75
CA GLY A 176 1.71 -4.21 1.70
C GLY A 176 3.07 -4.34 1.03
N VAL A 177 3.22 -3.80 -0.18
CA VAL A 177 4.52 -3.72 -0.86
C VAL A 177 4.77 -2.32 -1.41
N HIS A 178 5.88 -1.70 -1.01
CA HIS A 178 6.36 -0.47 -1.62
C HIS A 178 7.39 -0.78 -2.70
N ARG A 179 7.22 -0.29 -3.93
CA ARG A 179 8.11 -0.67 -5.07
C ARG A 179 9.50 -0.02 -5.07
N GLY A 180 9.82 0.78 -4.05
CA GLY A 180 11.13 1.39 -3.86
C GLY A 180 11.58 2.40 -4.92
N HIS A 181 10.74 2.75 -5.89
CA HIS A 181 11.09 3.71 -6.95
C HIS A 181 10.18 4.95 -6.99
N THR A 182 9.17 5.01 -6.12
CA THR A 182 8.20 6.10 -6.06
C THR A 182 8.16 6.65 -4.65
N PHE A 183 8.65 7.87 -4.45
CA PHE A 183 8.55 8.57 -3.18
C PHE A 183 7.95 9.96 -3.46
N LEU A 184 7.00 10.39 -2.63
CA LEU A 184 6.56 11.78 -2.66
C LEU A 184 7.66 12.64 -2.03
N GLU A 185 7.92 13.81 -2.61
CA GLU A 185 8.89 14.77 -2.08
C GLU A 185 8.43 15.36 -0.73
N ASP A 186 7.11 15.57 -0.57
CA ASP A 186 6.50 16.13 0.63
C ASP A 186 5.20 15.39 0.99
N PRO A 187 5.29 14.17 1.56
CA PRO A 187 4.11 13.48 2.05
C PRO A 187 3.63 14.14 3.36
N LYS A 188 2.36 14.57 3.38
CA LYS A 188 1.74 15.20 4.56
C LYS A 188 1.43 14.22 5.70
N GLY A 189 1.49 12.91 5.43
CA GLY A 189 1.26 11.83 6.38
C GLY A 189 2.47 10.92 6.49
N GLU A 190 2.47 10.08 7.52
CA GLU A 190 3.57 9.14 7.77
C GLU A 190 3.44 7.91 6.87
N ILE A 191 4.52 7.55 6.17
CA ILE A 191 4.54 6.42 5.23
C ILE A 191 5.24 5.23 5.86
N TYR A 192 4.58 4.08 5.80
CA TYR A 192 5.07 2.81 6.28
C TYR A 192 4.89 1.75 5.20
N ALA A 193 5.72 0.71 5.24
CA ALA A 193 5.56 -0.45 4.39
C ALA A 193 5.82 -1.74 5.17
N MET A 194 4.97 -2.74 4.92
CA MET A 194 5.18 -4.12 5.37
C MET A 194 6.41 -4.71 4.68
N SER A 195 6.62 -4.37 3.41
CA SER A 195 7.84 -4.69 2.67
C SER A 195 8.18 -3.68 1.59
N LEU A 196 9.46 -3.64 1.23
CA LEU A 196 10.06 -2.86 0.17
C LEU A 196 10.68 -3.82 -0.85
N LEU A 197 10.14 -3.78 -2.07
CA LEU A 197 10.68 -4.55 -3.18
C LEU A 197 11.05 -3.58 -4.30
N TYR A 198 12.33 -3.41 -4.58
CA TYR A 198 12.76 -2.56 -5.68
C TYR A 198 12.35 -3.19 -7.02
N ALA A 199 11.29 -2.68 -7.63
CA ALA A 199 10.67 -3.27 -8.82
C ALA A 199 10.55 -2.22 -9.96
N PRO A 200 11.67 -1.75 -10.53
CA PRO A 200 11.67 -0.71 -11.55
C PRO A 200 10.96 -1.17 -12.83
N ALA A 201 10.41 -0.20 -13.54
CA ALA A 201 9.81 -0.40 -14.86
C ALA A 201 10.79 0.09 -15.95
N TYR A 202 11.23 -0.82 -16.79
CA TYR A 202 12.20 -0.59 -17.86
C TYR A 202 11.54 -0.21 -19.17
N ASN A 203 12.23 0.61 -19.97
CA ASN A 203 11.93 0.73 -21.40
C ASN A 203 12.22 -0.64 -22.07
N PRO A 204 11.39 -1.13 -23.02
CA PRO A 204 11.66 -2.36 -23.75
C PRO A 204 13.06 -2.50 -24.34
N ASP A 205 13.68 -1.41 -24.79
CA ASP A 205 15.04 -1.46 -25.36
C ASP A 205 16.15 -1.49 -24.31
N ASN A 206 15.82 -1.21 -23.06
CA ASN A 206 16.77 -1.07 -21.96
C ASN A 206 16.40 -1.99 -20.79
N ILE A 207 16.03 -3.24 -21.10
CA ILE A 207 15.83 -4.28 -20.10
C ILE A 207 17.17 -4.89 -19.64
N PRO A 208 17.32 -5.25 -18.35
CA PRO A 208 18.49 -5.96 -17.86
C PRO A 208 18.76 -7.25 -18.64
N GLU A 209 20.03 -7.59 -18.82
CA GLU A 209 20.45 -8.76 -19.60
C GLU A 209 19.81 -10.07 -19.09
N HIS A 210 19.68 -10.21 -17.77
CA HIS A 210 19.08 -11.39 -17.15
C HIS A 210 17.60 -11.59 -17.50
N LEU A 211 16.89 -10.53 -17.92
CA LEU A 211 15.48 -10.61 -18.35
C LEU A 211 15.33 -10.93 -19.84
N LYS A 212 16.34 -10.66 -20.68
CA LYS A 212 16.23 -10.85 -22.14
C LYS A 212 15.96 -12.29 -22.54
N ASN A 213 16.46 -13.24 -21.73
CA ASN A 213 16.29 -14.67 -21.95
C ASN A 213 15.03 -15.25 -21.26
N ILE A 214 14.30 -14.44 -20.49
CA ILE A 214 13.08 -14.86 -19.81
C ILE A 214 11.89 -14.52 -20.71
N PRO A 215 11.00 -15.48 -21.02
CA PRO A 215 9.80 -15.22 -21.82
C PRO A 215 8.96 -14.11 -21.21
N LEU A 216 8.58 -13.16 -22.06
CA LEU A 216 7.69 -12.07 -21.68
C LEU A 216 6.29 -12.61 -21.40
N LYS A 217 5.75 -12.26 -20.22
CA LYS A 217 4.37 -12.51 -19.84
C LYS A 217 3.55 -11.23 -19.93
N GLU A 218 2.40 -11.29 -20.61
CA GLU A 218 1.41 -10.22 -20.56
C GLU A 218 0.69 -10.21 -19.21
N TYR A 219 0.30 -9.02 -18.75
CA TYR A 219 -0.50 -8.85 -17.54
C TYR A 219 -1.90 -9.48 -17.76
N LYS A 220 -2.12 -10.70 -17.28
CA LYS A 220 -3.48 -11.27 -17.22
C LYS A 220 -4.31 -10.44 -16.23
N LYS A 221 -5.45 -9.93 -16.69
CA LYS A 221 -6.42 -9.21 -15.87
C LYS A 221 -7.13 -10.15 -14.90
#